data_AF-A0A2N1MJH8-F1
#
_entry.id   AF-A0A2N1MJH8-F1
#
_cell.length_a   1.000
_cell.length_b   1.000
_cell.length_c   1.000
_cell.angle_alpha   90.00
_cell.angle_beta   90.00
_cell.angle_gamma   90.00
#
_symmetry.space_group_name_H-M   'P 1'
#
loop_
_entity.id
_entity.type
_entity.pdbx_description
1 polymer ?
#
loop_
_entity_poly.entity_id
_entity_poly.type
_entity_poly.pdbx_seq_one_letter_code
_entity_poly.pdbx_strand_id
1 'polypeptide(L)'
;MLKIEECPTMTTLNRIWNSIKQIINKVKKHLSTKKSHPNKDNLPEAVFFYKKKLRQLSLISMKLTNKKLKDLTKPDVTYNFIKQYYDTIMELLQRLQIQKKSLLEMNIKEFKDLIIDLFKITQIKYAEEDDLYKEEQIKYYVDK
;
A
#
# COMPACT_ATOMS: atom_id res chain seq x y z
N MET A 1 -30.52 -2.63 46.13
CA MET A 1 -30.64 -3.73 45.15
C MET A 1 -30.35 -3.17 43.77
N LEU A 2 -29.17 -3.48 43.21
CA LEU A 2 -28.80 -3.08 41.85
C LEU A 2 -29.50 -4.01 40.87
N LYS A 3 -30.29 -3.44 39.95
CA LYS A 3 -30.91 -4.19 38.84
C LYS A 3 -29.78 -4.66 37.93
N ILE A 4 -29.60 -5.98 37.85
CA ILE A 4 -28.71 -6.60 36.86
C ILE A 4 -29.37 -6.34 35.51
N GLU A 5 -28.78 -5.49 34.68
CA GLU A 5 -29.17 -5.34 33.28
C GLU A 5 -28.97 -6.70 32.60
N GLU A 6 -30.07 -7.32 32.17
CA GLU A 6 -30.03 -8.56 31.40
C GLU A 6 -29.28 -8.32 30.09
N CYS A 7 -28.18 -9.05 29.90
CA CYS A 7 -27.39 -8.97 28.69
C CYS A 7 -28.25 -9.48 27.51
N PRO A 8 -28.39 -8.72 26.41
CA PRO A 8 -29.27 -9.08 25.32
C PRO A 8 -28.84 -10.42 24.71
N THR A 9 -29.80 -11.35 24.61
CA THR A 9 -29.60 -12.67 24.01
C THR A 9 -29.11 -12.57 22.56
N MET A 10 -28.26 -13.51 22.13
CA MET A 10 -27.67 -13.55 20.79
C MET A 10 -28.72 -13.50 19.66
N THR A 11 -29.90 -14.09 19.90
CA THR A 11 -31.06 -14.03 19.02
C THR A 11 -31.60 -12.61 18.84
N THR A 12 -31.61 -11.82 19.91
CA THR A 12 -32.04 -10.41 19.89
C THR A 12 -31.03 -9.56 19.13
N LEU A 13 -29.72 -9.75 19.37
CA LEU A 13 -28.66 -9.08 18.63
C LEU A 13 -28.71 -9.40 17.12
N ASN A 14 -28.92 -10.67 16.77
CA ASN A 14 -29.04 -11.10 15.37
C ASN A 14 -30.27 -10.50 14.68
N ARG A 15 -31.40 -10.37 15.39
CA ARG A 15 -32.59 -9.69 14.84
C ARG A 15 -32.33 -8.21 14.59
N ILE A 16 -31.72 -7.52 15.55
CA ILE A 16 -31.35 -6.10 15.42
C ILE A 16 -30.40 -5.92 14.24
N TRP A 17 -29.36 -6.75 14.12
CA TRP A 17 -28.41 -6.72 13.02
C TRP A 17 -29.08 -6.93 11.65
N ASN A 18 -29.99 -7.89 11.55
CA ASN A 18 -30.72 -8.14 10.31
C ASN A 18 -31.63 -6.96 9.91
N SER A 19 -32.28 -6.32 10.88
CA SER A 19 -33.09 -5.11 10.65
C SER A 19 -32.23 -3.95 10.15
N ILE A 20 -31.07 -3.71 10.78
CA ILE A 20 -30.10 -2.69 10.33
C ILE A 20 -29.65 -2.98 8.89
N LYS A 21 -29.30 -4.23 8.59
CA LYS A 21 -28.87 -4.66 7.26
C LYS A 21 -29.94 -4.44 6.20
N GLN A 22 -31.21 -4.71 6.51
CA GLN A 22 -32.33 -4.46 5.60
C GLN A 22 -32.52 -2.97 5.31
N ILE A 23 -32.45 -2.12 6.33
CA ILE A 23 -32.55 -0.66 6.18
C ILE A 23 -31.41 -0.15 5.29
N ILE A 24 -30.16 -0.55 5.58
CA ILE A 24 -29.00 -0.18 4.76
C ILE A 24 -29.19 -0.63 3.30
N ASN A 25 -29.65 -1.86 3.06
CA ASN A 25 -29.88 -2.35 1.71
C ASN A 25 -30.98 -1.59 0.96
N LYS A 26 -32.04 -1.18 1.66
CA LYS A 26 -33.13 -0.39 1.09
C LYS A 26 -32.64 1.01 0.71
N VAL A 27 -31.88 1.66 1.60
CA VAL A 27 -31.28 2.98 1.37
C VAL A 27 -30.22 2.92 0.26
N LYS A 28 -29.42 1.85 0.19
CA LYS A 28 -28.40 1.64 -0.85
C LYS A 28 -28.96 1.59 -2.27
N LYS A 29 -30.21 1.15 -2.45
CA LYS A 29 -30.90 1.19 -3.75
C LYS A 29 -31.30 2.60 -4.18
N HIS A 30 -31.44 3.52 -3.23
CA HIS A 30 -31.83 4.92 -3.46
C HIS A 30 -30.68 5.91 -3.34
N LEU A 31 -29.56 5.51 -2.72
CA LEU A 31 -28.31 6.24 -2.80
C LEU A 31 -27.89 6.29 -4.27
N SER A 32 -27.60 7.49 -4.80
CA SER A 32 -26.98 7.61 -6.10
C SER A 32 -25.75 6.70 -6.09
N THR A 33 -25.75 5.65 -6.90
CA THR A 33 -24.52 4.93 -7.20
C THR A 33 -23.54 6.01 -7.62
N LYS A 34 -22.50 6.25 -6.82
CA LYS A 34 -21.44 7.22 -7.10
C LYS A 34 -21.23 7.16 -8.61
N LYS A 35 -21.54 8.24 -9.35
CA LYS A 35 -21.26 8.28 -10.79
C LYS A 35 -19.86 7.72 -10.92
N SER A 36 -19.69 6.70 -11.76
CA SER A 36 -18.34 6.24 -12.09
C SER A 36 -17.57 7.50 -12.43
N HIS A 37 -16.47 7.76 -11.72
CA HIS A 37 -15.60 8.84 -12.16
C HIS A 37 -15.19 8.42 -13.57
N PRO A 38 -15.41 9.23 -14.61
CA PRO A 38 -15.03 8.85 -15.97
C PRO A 38 -13.53 8.49 -16.06
N ASN A 39 -12.73 8.93 -15.07
CA ASN A 39 -11.30 8.68 -14.95
C ASN A 39 -10.91 7.75 -13.78
N LYS A 40 -11.85 7.04 -13.15
CA LYS A 40 -11.52 6.10 -12.05
C LYS A 40 -10.73 4.89 -12.52
N ASP A 41 -10.88 4.54 -13.79
CA ASP A 41 -10.43 3.24 -14.29
C ASP A 41 -9.01 3.27 -14.87
N ASN A 42 -8.44 4.44 -15.17
CA ASN A 42 -7.09 4.53 -15.73
C ASN A 42 -6.22 5.52 -14.93
N LEU A 43 -5.82 5.14 -13.71
CA LEU A 43 -4.64 5.78 -13.10
C LEU A 43 -3.47 5.63 -14.09
N PRO A 44 -2.65 6.66 -14.31
CA PRO A 44 -1.46 6.51 -15.13
C PRO A 44 -0.60 5.35 -14.63
N GLU A 45 -0.05 4.58 -15.56
CA GLU A 45 0.76 3.40 -15.27
C GLU A 45 1.91 3.75 -14.30
N ALA A 46 2.50 4.93 -14.45
CA ALA A 46 3.52 5.46 -13.55
C ALA A 46 3.02 5.68 -12.10
N VAL A 47 1.87 6.35 -11.91
CA VAL A 47 1.27 6.57 -10.59
C VAL A 47 0.95 5.23 -9.92
N PHE A 48 0.36 4.30 -10.67
CA PHE A 48 0.07 2.96 -10.16
C PHE A 48 1.34 2.19 -9.79
N PHE A 49 2.37 2.25 -10.64
CA PHE A 49 3.66 1.63 -10.42
C PHE A 49 4.30 2.11 -9.13
N TYR A 50 4.50 3.42 -8.97
CA TYR A 50 5.17 3.97 -7.78
C TYR A 50 4.36 3.72 -6.50
N LYS A 51 3.02 3.80 -6.57
CA LYS A 51 2.15 3.43 -5.45
C LYS A 51 2.33 1.97 -5.02
N LYS A 52 2.41 1.04 -5.97
CA LYS A 52 2.65 -0.39 -5.71
C LYS A 52 4.04 -0.58 -5.09
N LYS A 53 5.07 0.09 -5.62
CA LYS A 53 6.44 0.00 -5.13
C LYS A 53 6.59 0.55 -3.72
N LEU A 54 5.94 1.66 -3.38
CA LEU A 54 5.91 2.19 -2.01
C LEU A 54 5.35 1.19 -1.00
N ARG A 55 4.27 0.47 -1.35
CA ARG A 55 3.72 -0.59 -0.49
C ARG A 55 4.72 -1.72 -0.28
N GLN A 56 5.38 -2.18 -1.35
CA GLN A 56 6.38 -3.25 -1.27
C GLN A 56 7.58 -2.83 -0.41
N LEU A 57 8.13 -1.64 -0.64
CA LEU A 57 9.26 -1.12 0.14
C LEU A 57 8.89 -0.91 1.62
N SER A 58 7.68 -0.45 1.92
CA SER A 58 7.19 -0.34 3.30
C SER A 58 7.18 -1.70 4.02
N LEU A 59 6.71 -2.76 3.34
CA LEU A 59 6.71 -4.11 3.90
C LEU A 59 8.13 -4.64 4.13
N ILE A 60 9.06 -4.38 3.21
CA ILE A 60 10.47 -4.75 3.36
C ILE A 60 11.08 -4.01 4.56
N SER A 61 10.88 -2.70 4.65
CA SER A 61 11.33 -1.87 5.77
C SER A 61 10.82 -2.39 7.11
N MET A 62 9.53 -2.73 7.21
CA MET A 62 8.96 -3.32 8.45
C MET A 62 9.66 -4.63 8.82
N LYS A 63 9.94 -5.49 7.85
CA LYS A 63 10.66 -6.76 8.09
C LYS A 63 12.11 -6.53 8.53
N LEU A 64 12.75 -5.46 8.06
CA LEU A 64 14.09 -5.04 8.47
C LEU A 64 14.12 -4.40 9.86
N THR A 65 13.03 -3.78 10.33
CA THR A 65 12.97 -3.14 11.66
C THR A 65 12.54 -4.08 12.78
N ASN A 66 11.82 -5.16 12.47
CA ASN A 66 11.42 -6.15 13.47
C ASN A 66 12.66 -6.87 14.07
N LYS A 67 12.56 -7.37 15.31
CA LYS A 67 13.62 -8.06 16.09
C LYS A 67 14.38 -9.20 15.37
N LYS A 68 14.01 -9.54 14.13
CA LYS A 68 14.67 -10.51 13.23
C LYS A 68 16.07 -10.08 12.75
N LEU A 69 16.50 -8.84 13.03
CA LEU A 69 17.85 -8.36 12.69
C LEU A 69 18.98 -9.23 13.26
N LYS A 70 18.79 -9.84 14.44
CA LYS A 70 19.80 -10.72 15.04
C LYS A 70 20.12 -11.92 14.14
N ASP A 71 19.10 -12.53 13.52
CA ASP A 71 19.27 -13.68 12.62
C ASP A 71 19.85 -13.29 11.26
N LEU A 72 19.59 -12.07 10.80
CA LEU A 72 20.08 -11.49 9.54
C LEU A 72 21.54 -10.98 9.61
N THR A 73 22.29 -11.37 10.63
CA THR A 73 23.74 -11.17 10.68
C THR A 73 24.51 -12.30 10.00
N LYS A 74 23.89 -13.47 9.84
CA LYS A 74 24.48 -14.63 9.16
C LYS A 74 24.43 -14.44 7.64
N PRO A 75 25.55 -14.57 6.92
CA PRO A 75 25.60 -14.35 5.47
C PRO A 75 24.55 -15.11 4.66
N ASP A 76 24.35 -16.42 4.92
CA ASP A 76 23.39 -17.25 4.17
C ASP A 76 21.93 -16.81 4.37
N VAL A 77 21.59 -16.41 5.59
CA VAL A 77 20.25 -15.93 5.93
C VAL A 77 20.00 -14.58 5.27
N THR A 78 20.99 -13.70 5.28
CA THR A 78 20.95 -12.40 4.60
C THR A 78 20.81 -12.55 3.10
N TYR A 79 21.60 -13.43 2.48
CA TYR A 79 21.53 -13.72 1.05
C TYR A 79 20.12 -14.17 0.66
N ASN A 80 19.56 -15.17 1.36
CA ASN A 80 18.22 -15.66 1.10
C ASN A 80 17.15 -14.59 1.34
N PHE A 81 17.35 -13.75 2.37
CA PHE A 81 16.45 -12.65 2.66
C PHE A 81 16.45 -11.59 1.55
N ILE A 82 17.62 -11.20 1.03
CA ILE A 82 17.72 -10.22 -0.05
C ILE A 82 17.18 -10.82 -1.36
N LYS A 83 17.53 -12.08 -1.65
CA LYS A 83 17.11 -12.80 -2.86
C LYS A 83 15.60 -12.82 -3.03
N GLN A 84 14.83 -12.98 -1.94
CA GLN A 84 13.36 -13.00 -2.01
C GLN A 84 12.74 -11.67 -2.51
N TYR A 85 13.48 -10.55 -2.45
CA TYR A 85 13.03 -9.24 -2.92
C TYR A 85 13.79 -8.75 -4.15
N TYR A 86 14.71 -9.57 -4.69
CA TYR A 86 15.64 -9.17 -5.74
C TYR A 86 14.91 -8.57 -6.95
N ASP A 87 13.97 -9.31 -7.54
CA ASP A 87 13.24 -8.85 -8.73
C ASP A 87 12.46 -7.56 -8.48
N THR A 88 11.83 -7.46 -7.30
CA THR A 88 11.04 -6.28 -6.93
C THR A 88 11.90 -5.02 -6.86
N ILE A 89 13.12 -5.15 -6.31
CA ILE A 89 14.06 -4.04 -6.14
C ILE A 89 14.77 -3.73 -7.46
N MET A 90 15.15 -4.75 -8.23
CA MET A 90 15.79 -4.57 -9.54
C MET A 90 14.86 -3.87 -10.53
N GLU A 91 13.58 -4.26 -10.59
CA GLU A 91 12.58 -3.58 -11.42
C GLU A 91 12.47 -2.09 -11.07
N LEU A 92 12.54 -1.75 -9.78
CA LEU A 92 12.51 -0.35 -9.33
C LEU A 92 13.80 0.40 -9.68
N LEU A 93 14.97 -0.21 -9.45
CA LEU A 93 16.27 0.36 -9.78
C LEU A 93 16.38 0.66 -11.28
N GLN A 94 15.92 -0.26 -12.12
CA GLN A 94 15.87 -0.07 -13.58
C GLN A 94 14.96 1.10 -13.96
N ARG A 95 13.74 1.15 -13.41
CA ARG A 95 12.79 2.26 -13.68
C ARG A 95 13.35 3.62 -13.26
N LEU A 96 14.07 3.66 -12.12
CA LEU A 96 14.71 4.87 -11.59
C LEU A 96 16.09 5.15 -12.22
N GLN A 97 16.60 4.28 -13.08
CA GLN A 97 17.94 4.36 -13.69
C GLN A 97 19.09 4.47 -12.67
N ILE A 98 18.94 3.82 -11.51
CA ILE A 98 19.95 3.84 -10.44
C ILE A 98 20.93 2.69 -10.65
N GLN A 99 22.19 3.02 -10.90
CA GLN A 99 23.28 2.04 -10.88
C GLN A 99 23.74 1.79 -9.45
N LYS A 100 23.93 0.52 -9.08
CA LYS A 100 24.47 0.12 -7.78
C LYS A 100 25.22 -1.20 -7.88
N LYS A 101 26.04 -1.48 -6.86
CA LYS A 101 26.68 -2.80 -6.70
C LYS A 101 25.62 -3.92 -6.63
N SER A 102 26.05 -5.15 -6.91
CA SER A 102 25.18 -6.33 -6.86
C SER A 102 24.39 -6.40 -5.54
N LEU A 103 23.06 -6.49 -5.63
CA LEU A 103 22.19 -6.58 -4.44
C LEU A 103 22.56 -7.78 -3.57
N LEU A 104 22.92 -8.91 -4.19
CA LEU A 104 23.21 -10.16 -3.49
C LEU A 104 24.55 -10.15 -2.76
N GLU A 105 25.42 -9.17 -3.04
CA GLU A 105 26.69 -8.95 -2.35
C GLU A 105 26.57 -7.93 -1.20
N MET A 106 25.36 -7.40 -0.96
CA MET A 106 25.12 -6.45 0.13
C MET A 106 25.02 -7.16 1.47
N ASN A 107 25.65 -6.59 2.49
CA ASN A 107 25.30 -6.93 3.86
C ASN A 107 23.95 -6.30 4.25
N ILE A 108 23.38 -6.73 5.37
CA ILE A 108 22.05 -6.30 5.79
C ILE A 108 21.94 -4.79 6.04
N LYS A 109 23.03 -4.15 6.48
CA LYS A 109 23.06 -2.70 6.74
C LYS A 109 23.02 -1.92 5.43
N GLU A 110 23.85 -2.29 4.47
CA GLU A 110 23.86 -1.70 3.12
C GLU A 110 22.52 -1.87 2.42
N PHE A 111 21.92 -3.06 2.54
CA PHE A 111 20.60 -3.33 2.00
C PHE A 111 19.53 -2.46 2.66
N LYS A 112 19.57 -2.29 3.99
CA LYS A 112 18.63 -1.42 4.70
C LYS A 112 18.76 0.04 4.26
N ASP A 113 19.97 0.55 4.14
CA ASP A 113 20.22 1.92 3.69
C ASP A 113 19.70 2.13 2.26
N LEU A 114 19.94 1.15 1.37
CA LEU A 114 19.34 1.13 0.03
C LEU A 114 17.82 1.22 0.05
N ILE A 115 17.15 0.41 0.89
CA ILE A 115 15.68 0.40 0.94
C ILE A 115 15.14 1.76 1.41
N ILE A 116 15.82 2.42 2.35
CA ILE A 116 15.45 3.76 2.82
C ILE A 116 15.58 4.79 1.69
N ASP A 117 16.71 4.77 0.96
CA ASP A 117 16.95 5.68 -0.17
C ASP A 117 15.90 5.47 -1.26
N LEU A 118 15.66 4.22 -1.65
CA LEU A 118 14.65 3.87 -2.63
C LEU A 118 13.26 4.31 -2.19
N PHE A 119 12.92 4.16 -0.92
CA PHE A 119 11.63 4.60 -0.39
C PHE A 119 11.44 6.10 -0.58
N LYS A 120 12.43 6.92 -0.18
CA LYS A 120 12.38 8.38 -0.33
C LYS A 120 12.28 8.80 -1.80
N ILE A 121 13.12 8.24 -2.67
CA ILE A 121 13.11 8.57 -4.11
C ILE A 121 11.76 8.18 -4.74
N THR A 122 11.24 7.00 -4.40
CA THR A 122 9.93 6.54 -4.89
C THR A 122 8.79 7.43 -4.40
N GLN A 123 8.86 7.97 -3.17
CA GLN A 123 7.88 8.93 -2.67
C GLN A 123 7.87 10.23 -3.47
N ILE A 124 9.06 10.76 -3.77
CA ILE A 124 9.21 11.96 -4.60
C ILE A 124 8.61 11.72 -5.97
N LYS A 125 9.01 10.63 -6.64
CA LYS A 125 8.48 10.26 -7.97
C LYS A 125 6.97 10.04 -7.98
N TYR A 126 6.43 9.40 -6.95
CA TYR A 126 4.99 9.24 -6.81
C TYR A 126 4.26 10.60 -6.72
N ALA A 127 4.79 11.55 -5.94
CA ALA A 127 4.18 12.86 -5.79
C ALA A 127 4.20 13.64 -7.11
N GLU A 128 5.34 13.64 -7.82
CA GLU A 128 5.49 14.27 -9.14
C GLU A 128 4.45 13.74 -10.14
N GLU A 129 4.32 12.41 -10.26
CA GLU A 129 3.38 11.78 -11.19
C GLU A 129 1.91 11.99 -10.79
N ASP A 130 1.62 11.98 -9.48
CA ASP A 130 0.26 12.20 -8.96
C ASP A 130 -0.19 13.66 -9.15
N ASP A 131 0.73 14.61 -9.04
CA ASP A 131 0.44 16.03 -9.29
C ASP A 131 0.27 16.32 -10.78
N LEU A 132 1.13 15.78 -11.65
CA LEU A 132 0.95 15.84 -13.10
C LEU A 132 -0.41 15.27 -13.54
N TYR A 133 -0.78 14.11 -12.99
CA TYR A 133 -2.09 13.52 -13.25
C TYR A 133 -3.23 14.44 -12.82
N LYS A 134 -3.16 15.07 -11.63
CA LYS A 134 -4.20 16.00 -11.17
C LYS A 134 -4.29 17.23 -12.08
N GLU A 135 -3.17 17.78 -12.53
CA GLU A 135 -3.16 18.91 -13.45
C GLU A 135 -3.81 18.57 -14.80
N GLU A 136 -3.48 17.42 -15.39
CA GLU A 136 -4.12 16.93 -16.62
C GLU A 136 -5.62 16.72 -16.44
N GLN A 137 -6.03 16.18 -15.29
CA GLN A 137 -7.44 16.03 -14.94
C GLN A 137 -8.14 17.39 -14.90
N ILE A 138 -7.56 18.39 -14.24
CA ILE A 138 -8.14 19.73 -14.13
C ILE A 138 -8.31 20.36 -15.52
N LYS A 139 -7.30 20.28 -16.40
CA LYS A 139 -7.39 20.82 -17.79
C LYS A 139 -8.59 20.25 -18.53
N TYR A 140 -8.83 18.95 -18.43
CA TYR A 140 -9.98 18.29 -19.07
C TYR A 140 -11.34 18.84 -18.61
N TYR A 141 -11.47 19.32 -17.36
CA TYR A 141 -12.72 19.88 -16.84
C TYR A 141 -12.87 21.39 -17.07
N VAL A 142 -11.77 22.12 -17.31
CA VAL A 142 -11.79 23.58 -17.54
C VAL A 142 -11.95 23.92 -19.02
N ASP A 143 -11.40 23.12 -19.94
CA ASP A 143 -11.53 23.32 -21.40
C ASP A 143 -12.87 22.81 -21.98
N LYS A 144 -13.95 22.80 -21.17
CA LYS A 144 -15.28 22.30 -21.56
C LYS A 144 -16.37 23.36 -21.53
#